data_AF-A0A644VHT4-F1
#
_entry.id   AF-A0A644VHT4-F1
#
_cell.length_a   1.000
_cell.length_b   1.000
_cell.length_c   1.000
_cell.angle_alpha   90.00
_cell.angle_beta   90.00
_cell.angle_gamma   90.00
#
_symmetry.space_group_name_H-M   'P 1'
#
loop_
_entity.id
_entity.type
_entity.pdbx_description
1 polymer ?
#
loop_
_entity_poly.entity_id
_entity_poly.type
_entity_poly.pdbx_seq_one_letter_code
_entity_poly.pdbx_strand_id
1 'polypeptide(L)'
;MQFFEDIPSRDLMKAEALILAKPFTPSDTEGFILPDVILDFLALASSPHDYSRRFHAAHHSFDCHADKGDFAQTDFITTMHSTYQFLTKE
;
A
#
# COMPACT_ATOMS: atom_id res chain seq x y z
N MET A 1 -10.04 12.89 6.48
CA MET A 1 -9.67 11.47 6.64
C MET A 1 -10.85 10.65 6.16
N GLN A 2 -10.67 9.76 5.19
CA GLN A 2 -11.74 8.87 4.74
C GLN A 2 -11.99 7.84 5.84
N PHE A 3 -13.24 7.72 6.27
CA PHE A 3 -13.68 6.76 7.28
C PHE A 3 -14.49 5.67 6.60
N PHE A 4 -14.18 4.43 6.95
CA PHE A 4 -14.89 3.26 6.45
C PHE A 4 -15.75 2.68 7.58
N GLU A 5 -17.02 2.38 7.27
CA GLU A 5 -17.95 1.74 8.21
C GLU A 5 -17.72 0.22 8.28
N ASP A 6 -17.23 -0.36 7.19
CA ASP A 6 -16.84 -1.77 7.05
C ASP A 6 -15.47 -1.90 6.38
N ILE A 7 -14.81 -3.05 6.53
CA ILE A 7 -13.61 -3.37 5.76
C ILE A 7 -14.05 -3.64 4.30
N PRO A 8 -13.50 -2.93 3.29
CA PRO A 8 -13.88 -3.12 1.90
C PRO A 8 -13.62 -4.53 1.38
N SER A 9 -14.31 -4.90 0.30
CA SER A 9 -14.04 -6.17 -0.38
C SER A 9 -12.62 -6.20 -0.95
N ARG A 10 -12.07 -7.42 -1.12
CA ARG A 10 -10.74 -7.63 -1.73
C ARG A 10 -10.63 -6.99 -3.12
N ASP A 11 -11.71 -7.01 -3.90
CA ASP A 11 -11.74 -6.40 -5.24
C ASP A 11 -11.61 -4.87 -5.17
N LEU A 12 -12.27 -4.23 -4.21
CA LEU A 12 -12.13 -2.78 -3.98
C LEU A 12 -10.72 -2.43 -3.49
N MET A 13 -10.17 -3.22 -2.57
CA MET A 13 -8.78 -3.04 -2.10
C MET A 13 -7.77 -3.18 -3.25
N LYS A 14 -7.98 -4.15 -4.14
CA LYS A 14 -7.11 -4.38 -5.30
C LYS A 14 -7.20 -3.22 -6.29
N ALA A 15 -8.40 -2.70 -6.54
CA ALA A 15 -8.58 -1.53 -7.38
C ALA A 15 -7.81 -0.32 -6.81
N GLU A 16 -7.87 -0.12 -5.49
CA GLU A 16 -7.12 0.95 -4.83
C GLU A 16 -5.61 0.74 -4.92
N ALA A 17 -5.13 -0.46 -4.65
CA ALA A 17 -3.72 -0.80 -4.76
C ALA A 17 -3.17 -0.53 -6.17
N LEU A 18 -3.96 -0.82 -7.23
CA LEU A 18 -3.60 -0.52 -8.60
C LEU A 18 -3.56 1.00 -8.89
N ILE A 19 -4.47 1.78 -8.31
CA ILE A 19 -4.48 3.24 -8.44
C ILE A 19 -3.22 3.84 -7.81
N LEU A 20 -2.89 3.40 -6.58
CA LEU A 20 -1.70 3.85 -5.84
C LEU A 20 -0.39 3.42 -6.50
N ALA A 21 -0.38 2.25 -7.14
CA ALA A 21 0.79 1.74 -7.83
C ALA A 21 0.98 2.34 -9.24
N LYS A 22 -0.08 2.81 -9.91
CA LYS A 22 -0.03 3.39 -11.28
C LYS A 22 1.06 4.45 -11.53
N PRO A 23 1.37 5.36 -10.59
CA PRO A 23 2.44 6.35 -10.73
C PRO A 23 3.84 5.72 -10.79
N PHE A 24 3.96 4.49 -10.30
CA PHE A 24 5.19 3.73 -10.26
C PHE A 24 5.16 2.67 -11.38
N THR A 25 6.28 2.50 -12.07
CA THR A 25 6.38 1.39 -13.03
C THR A 25 6.28 0.07 -12.24
N PRO A 26 5.43 -0.89 -12.63
CA PRO A 26 5.40 -2.21 -12.00
C PRO A 26 6.82 -2.76 -12.00
N SER A 27 7.40 -2.84 -10.81
CA SER A 27 8.77 -3.27 -10.60
C SER A 27 8.69 -4.51 -9.73
N ASP A 28 9.16 -5.62 -10.29
CA ASP A 28 9.34 -6.84 -9.53
C ASP A 28 10.49 -6.60 -8.55
N THR A 29 10.15 -6.48 -7.28
CA THR A 29 11.14 -6.42 -6.21
C THR A 29 11.04 -7.72 -5.45
N GLU A 30 12.09 -8.55 -5.53
CA GLU A 30 12.18 -9.82 -4.80
C GLU A 30 10.99 -10.79 -5.03
N GLY A 31 10.38 -10.75 -6.23
CA GLY A 31 9.25 -11.62 -6.58
C GLY A 31 7.87 -11.08 -6.21
N PHE A 32 7.79 -9.84 -5.70
CA PHE A 32 6.54 -9.16 -5.40
C PHE A 32 6.34 -7.95 -6.33
N ILE A 33 5.10 -7.74 -6.76
CA ILE A 33 4.69 -6.52 -7.46
C ILE A 33 4.16 -5.51 -6.44
N LEU A 34 4.46 -4.22 -6.65
CA LEU A 34 4.02 -3.13 -5.77
C LEU A 34 2.50 -3.13 -5.47
N PRO A 35 1.59 -3.38 -6.43
CA PRO A 35 0.16 -3.52 -6.14
C PRO A 35 -0.15 -4.63 -5.13
N ASP A 36 0.57 -5.76 -5.16
CA ASP A 36 0.29 -6.89 -4.26
C ASP A 36 0.74 -6.56 -2.83
N VAL A 37 1.86 -5.85 -2.68
CA VAL A 37 2.32 -5.38 -1.36
C VAL A 37 1.31 -4.41 -0.73
N ILE A 38 0.77 -3.47 -1.52
CA ILE A 38 -0.26 -2.53 -1.05
C ILE A 38 -1.55 -3.28 -0.72
N LEU A 39 -1.95 -4.24 -1.57
CA LEU A 39 -3.14 -5.06 -1.35
C LEU A 39 -3.05 -5.86 -0.04
N ASP A 40 -1.93 -6.55 0.18
CA ASP A 40 -1.72 -7.33 1.40
C ASP A 40 -1.68 -6.42 2.64
N PHE A 41 -1.03 -5.26 2.54
CA PHE A 41 -1.03 -4.27 3.62
C PHE A 41 -2.45 -3.80 4.01
N LEU A 42 -3.32 -3.56 3.03
CA LEU A 42 -4.72 -3.18 3.25
C LEU A 42 -5.55 -4.36 3.79
N ALA A 43 -5.31 -5.58 3.26
CA ALA A 43 -6.04 -6.79 3.62
C ALA A 43 -5.75 -7.27 5.05
N LEU A 44 -4.62 -6.88 5.64
CA LEU A 44 -4.27 -7.15 7.03
C LEU A 44 -5.08 -6.31 8.06
N ALA A 45 -5.99 -5.45 7.61
CA ALA A 45 -6.83 -4.68 8.51
C ALA A 45 -7.73 -5.60 9.37
N SER A 46 -7.72 -5.37 10.68
CA SER A 46 -8.52 -6.14 11.65
C SER A 46 -9.88 -5.50 11.98
N SER A 47 -10.07 -4.23 11.62
CA SER A 47 -11.29 -3.46 11.84
C SER A 47 -11.42 -2.33 10.80
N PRO A 48 -12.61 -1.72 10.65
CA PRO A 48 -12.80 -0.58 9.74
C PRO A 48 -11.94 0.64 10.11
N HIS A 49 -11.69 0.84 11.40
CA HIS A 49 -10.79 1.90 11.88
C HIS A 49 -9.33 1.63 11.50
N ASP A 50 -8.86 0.39 11.68
CA ASP A 50 -7.53 -0.04 11.25
C ASP A 50 -7.36 0.09 9.73
N TYR A 51 -8.37 -0.32 8.96
CA TYR A 51 -8.40 -0.13 7.51
C TYR A 51 -8.29 1.34 7.13
N SER A 52 -9.07 2.23 7.76
CA SER A 52 -9.02 3.68 7.51
C SER A 52 -7.61 4.26 7.73
N ARG A 53 -6.90 3.79 8.77
CA ARG A 53 -5.52 4.20 9.05
C ARG A 53 -4.53 3.68 7.99
N ARG A 54 -4.64 2.41 7.60
CA ARG A 54 -3.79 1.78 6.57
C ARG A 54 -4.00 2.42 5.20
N PHE A 55 -5.26 2.60 4.81
CA PHE A 55 -5.64 3.34 3.60
C PHE A 55 -5.00 4.72 3.58
N HIS A 56 -5.14 5.49 4.66
CA HIS A 56 -4.53 6.81 4.73
C HIS A 56 -3.00 6.76 4.67
N ALA A 57 -2.35 5.80 5.33
CA ALA A 57 -0.90 5.65 5.28
C ALA A 57 -0.40 5.33 3.86
N ALA A 58 -1.10 4.48 3.11
CA ALA A 58 -0.75 4.14 1.73
C ALA A 58 -0.89 5.36 0.80
N HIS A 59 -1.99 6.10 0.89
CA HIS A 59 -2.21 7.32 0.11
C HIS A 59 -1.26 8.46 0.49
N HIS A 60 -1.01 8.66 1.79
CA HIS A 60 -0.06 9.69 2.24
C HIS A 60 1.37 9.38 1.77
N SER A 61 1.74 8.10 1.79
CA SER A 61 3.04 7.67 1.25
C SER A 61 3.10 7.95 -0.25
N PHE A 62 2.04 7.66 -1.02
CA PHE A 62 1.95 8.09 -2.41
C PHE A 62 2.16 9.61 -2.57
N ASP A 63 1.38 10.45 -1.88
CA ASP A 63 1.47 11.91 -2.00
C ASP A 63 2.88 12.44 -1.64
N CYS A 64 3.54 11.84 -0.63
CA CYS A 64 4.89 12.22 -0.21
C CYS A 64 5.97 11.89 -1.25
N HIS A 65 5.69 10.93 -2.14
CA HIS A 65 6.62 10.35 -3.10
C HIS A 65 6.29 10.69 -4.56
N ALA A 66 5.08 11.18 -4.85
CA ALA A 66 4.58 11.49 -6.19
C ALA A 66 5.43 12.49 -6.99
N ASP A 67 6.07 13.45 -6.31
CA ASP A 67 6.89 14.51 -6.96
C ASP A 67 8.41 14.25 -6.90
N LYS A 68 8.84 13.11 -6.34
CA LYS A 68 10.25 12.88 -5.97
C LYS A 68 11.04 11.97 -6.92
N GLY A 69 10.45 11.53 -8.04
CA GLY A 69 11.12 10.72 -9.07
C GLY A 69 11.57 9.32 -8.59
N ASP A 70 12.57 8.73 -9.25
CA ASP A 70 13.03 7.34 -9.01
C ASP A 70 13.52 7.06 -7.58
N PHE A 71 14.06 8.06 -6.89
CA PHE A 71 14.54 7.92 -5.51
C PHE A 71 13.41 7.56 -4.54
N ALA A 72 12.23 8.10 -4.80
CA ALA A 72 11.05 7.90 -3.97
C ALA A 72 10.32 6.58 -4.26
N GLN A 73 10.42 6.04 -5.47
CA GLN A 73 9.91 4.70 -5.77
C GLN A 73 10.66 3.63 -4.97
N THR A 74 11.99 3.73 -4.89
CA THR A 74 12.82 2.79 -4.14
C THR A 74 12.56 2.86 -2.64
N ASP A 75 12.46 4.08 -2.08
CA ASP A 75 12.11 4.29 -0.67
C ASP A 75 10.69 3.82 -0.34
N PHE A 76 9.71 4.04 -1.24
CA PHE A 76 8.33 3.60 -1.06
C PHE A 76 8.24 2.06 -1.06
N ILE A 77 8.89 1.40 -2.02
CA ILE A 77 8.95 -0.07 -2.08
C ILE A 77 9.64 -0.62 -0.83
N THR A 78 10.78 -0.06 -0.45
CA THR A 78 11.53 -0.50 0.74
C THR A 78 10.72 -0.30 2.02
N THR A 79 10.00 0.82 2.14
CA THR A 79 9.12 1.11 3.28
C THR A 79 7.94 0.15 3.34
N MET A 80 7.28 -0.09 2.21
CA MET A 80 6.14 -1.01 2.12
C MET A 80 6.57 -2.46 2.37
N HIS A 81 7.73 -2.88 1.84
CA HIS A 81 8.30 -4.21 2.07
C HIS A 81 8.77 -4.40 3.52
N SER A 82 9.44 -3.41 4.11
CA SER A 82 9.82 -3.46 5.54
C SER A 82 8.57 -3.52 6.43
N THR A 83 7.52 -2.80 6.05
CA THR A 83 6.21 -2.85 6.74
C THR A 83 5.58 -4.23 6.60
N TYR A 84 5.66 -4.84 5.41
CA TYR A 84 5.21 -6.21 5.19
C TYR A 84 5.95 -7.20 6.10
N GLN A 85 7.29 -7.25 6.05
CA GLN A 85 8.11 -8.15 6.88
C GLN A 85 7.84 -7.97 8.38
N PHE A 86 7.74 -6.72 8.85
CA PHE A 86 7.40 -6.43 10.24
C PHE A 86 6.02 -6.98 10.65
N LEU A 87 5.03 -6.91 9.74
CA LEU A 87 3.67 -7.36 10.00
C LEU A 87 3.49 -8.87 9.84
N THR A 88 4.23 -9.52 8.95
CA THR A 88 4.11 -10.97 8.68
C THR A 88 5.00 -11.84 9.57
N LYS A 89 6.01 -11.26 10.25
CA LYS A 89 6.98 -11.97 11.12
C LYS A 89 7.72 -13.12 10.42
N GLU A 90 7.86 -13.05 9.10
CA GLU A 90 8.79 -13.90 8.35
C GLU A 90 10.25 -13.42 8.49
#